data_AF-A0A6A4NTN6-F1
#
_entry.id   AF-A0A6A4NTN6-F1
#
_cell.length_a   1.000
_cell.length_b   1.000
_cell.length_c   1.000
_cell.angle_alpha   90.00
_cell.angle_beta   90.00
_cell.angle_gamma   90.00
#
_symmetry.space_group_name_H-M   'P 1'
#
loop_
_entity.id
_entity.type
_entity.pdbx_description
1 polymer ?
#
loop_
_entity_poly.entity_id
_entity_poly.type
_entity_poly.pdbx_seq_one_letter_code
_entity_poly.pdbx_strand_id
1 'polypeptide(L)'
;MLFDFIIMILINLIINRGDPVVFGPYWKKRSDEYSVVIKGNDSMSYMSDPSNVCWFMLPETKDAIKRIHSLVGNAVIEDKHIVVGTGSTQLFLAALFALSPSDSPQPINVVAQAPYYSVSLFKSNLLLWIQFCYNT
;
A
#
# COMPACT_ATOMS: atom_id res chain seq x y z
N MET A 1 4.47 -4.91 -13.77
CA MET A 1 5.63 -5.28 -12.91
C MET A 1 5.67 -4.56 -11.57
N LEU A 2 4.83 -3.55 -11.28
CA LEU A 2 4.81 -2.87 -9.97
C LEU A 2 3.71 -3.35 -9.01
N PHE A 3 2.96 -4.40 -9.37
CA PHE A 3 1.74 -4.81 -8.65
C PHE A 3 1.69 -6.30 -8.31
N ASP A 4 2.83 -7.00 -8.29
CA ASP A 4 2.87 -8.46 -8.09
C ASP A 4 3.00 -8.88 -6.60
N PHE A 5 2.72 -7.97 -5.63
CA PHE A 5 2.74 -8.29 -4.18
C PHE A 5 1.40 -8.26 -3.47
N ILE A 6 0.36 -8.70 -4.16
CA ILE A 6 -0.82 -9.24 -3.46
C ILE A 6 -0.77 -10.74 -3.68
N ILE A 7 -0.45 -11.48 -2.61
CA ILE A 7 -0.73 -12.92 -2.55
C ILE A 7 -2.24 -13.07 -2.82
N MET A 8 -2.57 -13.37 -4.07
CA MET A 8 -3.91 -13.77 -4.49
C MET A 8 -4.04 -15.26 -4.17
N ILE A 9 -4.27 -15.58 -2.89
CA ILE A 9 -4.82 -16.90 -2.53
C ILE A 9 -6.29 -16.86 -2.96
N LEU A 10 -6.51 -17.39 -4.15
CA LEU A 10 -7.79 -17.80 -4.68
C LEU A 10 -8.27 -19.00 -3.84
N ILE A 11 -9.24 -18.82 -2.95
CA ILE A 11 -10.32 -19.79 -2.65
C ILE A 11 -11.51 -18.93 -2.18
N ASN A 12 -12.39 -18.68 -3.15
CA ASN A 12 -13.81 -18.32 -3.09
C ASN A 12 -14.47 -18.23 -1.68
N LEU A 13 -15.15 -17.10 -1.40
CA LEU A 13 -16.20 -16.88 -0.36
C LEU A 13 -15.92 -15.97 0.87
N ILE A 14 -15.50 -14.71 0.64
CA ILE A 14 -16.02 -13.54 1.40
C ILE A 14 -16.39 -12.47 0.37
N ILE A 15 -17.36 -12.82 -0.47
CA ILE A 15 -17.61 -12.17 -1.76
C ILE A 15 -18.17 -10.76 -1.52
N ASN A 16 -17.29 -9.75 -1.48
CA ASN A 16 -17.49 -8.37 -1.95
C ASN A 16 -16.37 -7.41 -1.48
N ARG A 17 -15.61 -7.73 -0.42
CA ARG A 17 -14.62 -6.79 0.16
C ARG A 17 -13.17 -7.27 0.20
N GLY A 18 -12.92 -8.57 0.00
CA GLY A 18 -11.55 -9.11 0.10
C GLY A 18 -10.96 -9.05 1.51
N ASP A 19 -11.81 -9.19 2.55
CA ASP A 19 -11.39 -9.16 3.95
C ASP A 19 -10.51 -10.38 4.30
N PRO A 20 -9.25 -10.20 4.76
CA PRO A 20 -8.28 -11.28 4.90
C PRO A 20 -8.46 -12.15 6.17
N VAL A 21 -9.67 -12.26 6.73
CA VAL A 21 -9.96 -13.05 7.95
C VAL A 21 -9.58 -14.53 7.85
N VAL A 22 -9.36 -15.05 6.62
CA VAL A 22 -8.85 -16.40 6.37
C VAL A 22 -7.54 -16.70 7.11
N PHE A 23 -6.70 -15.69 7.39
CA PHE A 23 -5.45 -15.86 8.14
C PHE A 23 -5.65 -15.89 9.66
N GLY A 24 -6.86 -15.61 10.17
CA GLY A 24 -7.16 -15.55 11.60
C GLY A 24 -6.73 -16.78 12.40
N PRO A 25 -7.05 -18.02 11.96
CA PRO A 25 -6.62 -19.23 12.66
C PRO A 25 -5.10 -19.39 12.77
N TYR A 26 -4.33 -18.98 11.75
CA TYR A 26 -2.87 -19.02 11.76
C TYR A 26 -2.30 -18.13 12.86
N TRP A 27 -2.78 -16.89 12.94
CA TRP A 27 -2.32 -15.91 13.94
C TRP A 27 -2.79 -16.28 15.35
N LYS A 28 -4.01 -16.82 15.49
CA LYS A 28 -4.53 -17.28 16.79
C LYS A 28 -3.64 -18.36 17.41
N LYS A 29 -3.07 -19.27 16.61
CA LYS A 29 -2.16 -20.31 17.09
C LYS A 29 -0.84 -19.77 17.64
N ARG A 30 -0.45 -18.55 17.27
CA ARG A 30 0.83 -17.90 17.63
C ARG A 30 0.64 -16.58 18.38
N SER A 31 -0.50 -16.41 19.05
CA SER A 31 -0.84 -15.18 19.77
C SER A 31 0.22 -14.81 20.80
N ASP A 32 0.76 -15.82 21.49
CA ASP A 32 1.71 -15.60 22.58
C ASP A 32 3.10 -15.26 22.03
N GLU A 33 3.54 -15.97 20.99
CA GLU A 33 4.83 -15.76 20.30
C GLU A 33 4.93 -14.38 19.64
N TYR A 34 3.82 -13.89 19.08
CA TYR A 34 3.76 -12.60 18.36
C TYR A 34 2.97 -11.54 19.11
N SER A 35 2.89 -11.66 20.44
CA SER A 35 2.31 -10.62 21.28
C SER A 35 3.20 -9.37 21.29
N VAL A 36 2.56 -8.19 21.29
CA VAL A 36 3.25 -6.89 21.37
C VAL A 36 2.75 -6.16 22.61
N VAL A 37 3.69 -5.64 23.41
CA VAL A 37 3.39 -4.81 24.60
C VAL A 37 3.75 -3.37 24.27
N ILE A 38 2.77 -2.47 24.34
CA ILE A 38 2.95 -1.03 24.16
C ILE A 38 2.84 -0.37 25.54
N LYS A 39 3.91 0.31 25.99
CA LYS A 39 3.95 1.02 27.28
C LYS A 39 3.30 2.39 27.15
N GLY A 40 2.88 2.96 28.27
CA GLY A 40 2.16 4.24 28.31
C GLY A 40 2.96 5.45 27.83
N ASN A 41 4.29 5.35 27.73
CA ASN A 41 5.15 6.41 27.20
C ASN A 41 5.76 6.07 25.83
N ASP A 42 5.40 4.93 25.24
CA ASP A 42 5.87 4.57 23.90
C ASP A 42 5.20 5.48 22.86
N SER A 43 5.94 5.80 21.79
CA SER A 43 5.42 6.53 20.63
C SER A 43 4.75 7.88 20.94
N MET A 44 5.19 8.59 21.98
CA MET A 44 4.65 9.93 22.35
C MET A 44 5.16 11.06 21.45
N SER A 45 6.29 10.88 20.78
CA SER A 45 6.82 11.83 19.82
C SER A 45 6.11 11.70 18.47
N TYR A 46 5.84 12.82 17.80
CA TYR A 46 5.41 12.82 16.39
C TYR A 46 6.51 12.29 15.45
N MET A 47 7.78 12.49 15.81
CA MET A 47 8.93 12.07 15.00
C MET A 47 9.45 10.72 15.48
N SER A 48 9.71 9.82 14.52
CA SER A 48 10.35 8.52 14.76
C SER A 48 11.84 8.57 14.43
N ASP A 49 12.18 8.97 13.20
CA ASP A 49 13.56 9.08 12.73
C ASP A 49 13.71 10.32 11.82
N PRO A 50 14.14 11.47 12.37
CA PRO A 50 14.31 12.71 11.60
C PRO A 50 15.33 12.61 10.45
N SER A 51 16.20 11.59 10.44
CA SER A 51 17.18 11.40 9.37
C SER A 51 16.59 10.73 8.12
N ASN A 52 15.40 10.15 8.24
CA ASN A 52 14.72 9.45 7.16
C ASN A 52 13.79 10.40 6.39
N VAL A 53 13.71 10.24 5.06
CA VAL A 53 12.73 10.93 4.21
C VAL A 53 11.32 10.73 4.75
N CYS A 54 11.01 9.51 5.19
CA CYS A 54 9.77 9.18 5.89
C CYS A 54 9.98 9.23 7.40
N TRP A 55 10.11 10.43 7.96
CA TRP A 55 10.52 10.68 9.36
C TRP A 55 9.55 10.14 10.43
N PHE A 56 8.31 9.85 10.06
CA PHE A 56 7.30 9.25 10.92
C PHE A 56 7.28 7.71 10.85
N MET A 57 8.19 7.09 10.08
CA MET A 57 8.35 5.64 10.03
C MET A 57 9.21 5.17 11.21
N LEU A 58 8.72 4.20 11.97
CA LEU A 58 9.52 3.51 12.97
C LEU A 58 10.69 2.75 12.31
N PRO A 59 11.92 2.85 12.85
CA PRO A 59 13.07 2.12 12.32
C PRO A 59 12.85 0.61 12.20
N GLU A 60 12.18 0.00 13.19
CA GLU A 60 11.89 -1.44 13.22
C GLU A 60 10.99 -1.86 12.05
N THR A 61 10.05 -0.99 11.65
CA THR A 61 9.18 -1.21 10.49
C THR A 61 9.98 -1.21 9.19
N LYS A 62 10.92 -0.26 9.04
CA LYS A 62 11.82 -0.20 7.87
C LYS A 62 12.63 -1.48 7.75
N ASP A 63 13.21 -1.94 8.85
CA ASP A 63 14.03 -3.15 8.88
C ASP A 63 13.21 -4.41 8.60
N ALA A 64 12.00 -4.50 9.15
CA ALA A 64 11.07 -5.61 8.86
C ALA A 64 10.68 -5.67 7.38
N ILE A 65 10.36 -4.52 6.76
CA ILE A 65 10.04 -4.41 5.32
C ILE A 65 11.24 -4.86 4.47
N LYS A 66 12.44 -4.36 4.77
CA LYS A 66 13.66 -4.76 4.04
C LYS A 66 13.90 -6.26 4.18
N ARG A 67 13.83 -6.78 5.41
CA ARG A 67 14.06 -8.20 5.70
C ARG A 67 13.10 -9.10 4.95
N ILE A 68 11.79 -8.81 4.95
CA ILE A 68 10.83 -9.66 4.25
C ILE A 68 11.04 -9.65 2.73
N HIS A 69 11.33 -8.49 2.14
CA HIS A 69 11.61 -8.39 0.71
C HIS A 69 12.90 -9.11 0.30
N SER A 70 13.97 -9.00 1.10
CA SER A 70 15.20 -9.76 0.89
C SER A 70 15.02 -11.27 1.02
N LEU A 71 14.21 -11.72 1.99
CA LEU A 71 13.96 -13.15 2.21
C LEU A 71 13.08 -13.78 1.14
N VAL A 72 12.02 -13.10 0.71
CA VAL A 72 11.10 -13.61 -0.32
C VAL A 72 11.69 -13.38 -1.73
N GLY A 73 12.62 -12.43 -1.88
CA GLY A 73 13.30 -12.14 -3.15
C GLY A 73 12.37 -11.51 -4.18
N ASN A 74 11.41 -10.72 -3.69
CA ASN A 74 10.22 -10.39 -4.44
C ASN A 74 10.25 -8.92 -4.93
N ALA A 75 10.86 -8.02 -4.17
CA ALA A 75 11.10 -6.64 -4.60
C ALA A 75 12.58 -6.26 -4.47
N VAL A 76 13.06 -5.46 -5.41
CA VAL A 76 14.38 -4.80 -5.33
C VAL A 76 14.26 -3.59 -4.40
N ILE A 77 14.98 -3.63 -3.28
CA ILE A 77 14.94 -2.58 -2.24
C ILE A 77 16.19 -1.69 -2.23
N GLU A 78 17.22 -2.06 -2.98
CA GLU A 78 18.47 -1.30 -3.10
C GLU A 78 18.20 0.04 -3.80
N ASP A 79 18.80 1.10 -3.24
CA ASP A 79 18.67 2.48 -3.72
C ASP A 79 17.22 3.01 -3.80
N LYS A 80 16.31 2.47 -2.99
CA LYS A 80 14.92 2.95 -2.88
C LYS A 80 14.64 3.59 -1.53
N HIS A 81 13.87 4.68 -1.56
CA HIS A 81 13.22 5.21 -0.36
C HIS A 81 11.97 4.38 -0.06
N ILE A 82 11.77 4.08 1.23
CA ILE A 82 10.56 3.40 1.71
C ILE A 82 9.69 4.49 2.36
N VAL A 83 8.42 4.54 1.96
CA VAL A 83 7.40 5.42 2.53
C VAL A 83 6.27 4.54 3.06
N VAL A 84 5.79 4.84 4.28
CA VAL A 84 4.63 4.16 4.86
C VAL A 84 3.41 5.06 4.83
N GLY A 85 2.23 4.44 4.76
CA GLY A 85 0.94 5.12 4.80
C GLY A 85 -0.12 4.20 5.39
N THR A 86 -1.27 4.77 5.72
CA THR A 86 -2.46 4.09 6.22
C THR A 86 -3.11 3.31 5.08
N GLY A 87 -2.52 2.18 4.75
CA GLY A 87 -2.92 1.30 3.65
C GLY A 87 -2.40 1.75 2.28
N SER A 88 -2.40 0.81 1.34
CA SER A 88 -1.96 1.04 -0.04
C SER A 88 -2.78 2.09 -0.77
N THR A 89 -4.05 2.27 -0.40
CA THR A 89 -4.92 3.34 -0.91
C THR A 89 -4.32 4.73 -0.71
N GLN A 90 -3.83 5.06 0.49
CA GLN A 90 -3.22 6.36 0.75
C GLN A 90 -1.94 6.52 -0.07
N LEU A 91 -1.11 5.48 -0.12
CA LEU A 91 0.15 5.49 -0.89
C LEU A 91 -0.09 5.66 -2.40
N PHE A 92 -1.13 5.02 -2.95
CA PHE A 92 -1.51 5.17 -4.34
C PHE A 92 -1.91 6.62 -4.66
N LEU A 93 -2.75 7.23 -3.82
CA LEU A 93 -3.16 8.63 -3.98
C LEU A 93 -1.98 9.59 -3.80
N ALA A 94 -1.10 9.34 -2.84
CA ALA A 94 0.11 10.13 -2.64
C ALA A 94 1.06 10.04 -3.84
N ALA A 95 1.25 8.84 -4.40
CA ALA A 95 2.05 8.64 -5.61
C ALA A 95 1.42 9.35 -6.82
N LEU A 96 0.10 9.25 -6.99
CA LEU A 96 -0.61 9.95 -8.05
C LEU A 96 -0.43 11.47 -7.93
N PHE A 97 -0.60 12.01 -6.73
CA PHE A 97 -0.39 13.43 -6.46
C PHE A 97 1.06 13.84 -6.75
N ALA A 98 2.05 13.09 -6.26
CA ALA A 98 3.46 13.39 -6.45
C ALA A 98 3.93 13.30 -7.92
N LEU A 99 3.30 12.44 -8.73
CA LEU A 99 3.58 12.31 -10.16
C LEU A 99 2.79 13.30 -11.03
N SER A 100 1.79 13.97 -10.47
CA SER A 100 0.98 14.93 -11.21
C SER A 100 1.76 16.22 -11.46
N PRO A 101 1.66 16.82 -12.66
CA PRO A 101 2.28 18.12 -12.91
C PRO A 101 1.62 19.19 -12.03
N SER A 102 2.42 19.98 -11.32
CA SER A 102 1.92 20.99 -10.38
C SER A 102 1.24 22.19 -11.08
N ASP A 103 1.63 22.48 -12.32
CA ASP A 103 1.19 23.68 -13.05
C ASP A 103 0.42 23.35 -14.34
N SER A 104 -0.16 22.15 -14.45
CA SER A 104 -0.95 21.79 -15.63
C SER A 104 -2.35 22.42 -15.56
N PRO A 105 -2.78 23.16 -16.60
CA PRO A 105 -4.16 23.67 -16.69
C PRO A 105 -5.18 22.54 -16.94
N GLN A 106 -4.71 21.33 -17.26
CA GLN A 106 -5.54 20.16 -17.53
C GLN A 106 -5.26 19.04 -16.51
N PRO A 107 -6.29 18.26 -16.10
CA PRO A 107 -6.09 17.09 -15.24
C PRO A 107 -5.16 16.04 -15.87
N ILE A 108 -4.45 15.28 -15.03
CA ILE A 108 -3.68 14.12 -15.48
C ILE A 108 -4.61 12.95 -15.84
N ASN A 109 -4.32 12.28 -16.95
CA ASN A 109 -4.99 11.04 -17.32
C ASN A 109 -4.43 9.88 -16.49
N VAL A 110 -5.28 9.26 -15.67
CA VAL A 110 -4.95 8.08 -14.87
C VAL A 110 -5.66 6.89 -15.46
N VAL A 111 -4.89 5.95 -16.02
CA VAL A 111 -5.42 4.77 -16.71
C VAL A 111 -4.88 3.49 -16.11
N ALA A 112 -5.69 2.44 -16.16
CA ALA A 112 -5.33 1.08 -15.79
C ALA A 112 -5.84 0.10 -16.85
N GLN A 113 -5.07 -0.96 -17.12
CA GLN A 113 -5.47 -1.99 -18.07
C GLN A 113 -6.65 -2.79 -17.52
N ALA A 114 -7.71 -2.97 -18.32
CA ALA A 114 -8.86 -3.78 -17.94
C ALA A 114 -8.54 -5.29 -18.03
N PRO A 115 -9.08 -6.12 -17.11
CA PRO A 115 -9.88 -5.74 -15.93
C PRO A 115 -9.00 -5.11 -14.82
N TYR A 116 -9.50 -4.04 -14.21
CA TYR A 116 -8.76 -3.27 -13.18
C TYR A 116 -9.45 -3.33 -11.82
N TYR A 117 -8.69 -3.03 -10.75
CA TYR A 117 -9.19 -2.99 -9.38
C TYR A 117 -10.16 -1.81 -9.18
N SER A 118 -11.42 -2.11 -8.87
CA SER A 118 -12.43 -1.08 -8.62
C SER A 118 -12.32 -0.55 -7.19
N VAL A 119 -11.73 0.62 -6.99
CA VAL A 119 -11.72 1.30 -5.68
C VAL A 119 -12.95 2.20 -5.58
N SER A 120 -13.80 1.99 -4.59
CA SER A 120 -15.00 2.79 -4.33
C SER A 120 -14.72 4.26 -3.94
N LEU A 121 -13.44 4.63 -3.74
CA LEU A 121 -12.98 6.00 -3.51
C LEU A 121 -13.02 6.89 -4.75
N PHE A 122 -13.22 6.34 -5.94
CA PHE A 122 -13.35 7.12 -7.18
C PHE A 122 -14.77 7.65 -7.44
N LYS A 123 -15.60 7.81 -6.41
CA LYS A 123 -17.01 8.24 -6.54
C LYS A 123 -17.25 9.74 -6.66
N SER A 124 -16.23 10.58 -6.77
CA SER A 124 -16.39 11.99 -7.13
C SER A 124 -15.32 12.45 -8.11
N ASN A 125 -15.74 12.64 -9.36
CA ASN A 125 -15.07 13.40 -10.43
C ASN A 125 -13.75 12.89 -11.03
N LEU A 126 -13.47 11.58 -11.01
CA LEU A 126 -12.46 10.96 -11.89
C LEU A 126 -13.07 10.01 -12.96
N LEU A 127 -14.39 10.08 -13.16
CA LEU A 127 -15.16 9.17 -14.03
C LEU A 127 -15.61 9.76 -15.37
N LEU A 128 -15.05 10.90 -15.77
CA LEU A 128 -15.12 11.43 -17.14
C LEU A 128 -13.65 11.66 -17.48
N TRP A 129 -12.88 10.70 -17.98
CA TRP A 129 -12.91 10.20 -19.35
C TRP A 129 -12.45 8.73 -19.38
N ILE A 130 -13.39 7.80 -19.29
CA ILE A 130 -13.20 6.42 -19.74
C ILE A 130 -14.01 6.29 -21.02
N GLN A 131 -13.45 6.77 -22.13
CA GLN A 131 -13.89 6.40 -23.47
C GLN A 131 -12.73 6.64 -24.44
N PHE A 132 -12.43 5.63 -25.26
CA PHE A 132 -11.34 5.53 -26.26
C PHE A 132 -9.96 5.23 -25.64
N CYS A 133 -9.31 4.09 -25.89
CA CYS A 133 -9.14 3.41 -27.18
C CYS A 133 -9.21 1.87 -27.06
N TYR A 134 -10.24 1.27 -27.63
CA TYR A 134 -10.16 -0.03 -28.31
C TYR A 134 -11.10 0.04 -29.53
N ASN A 135 -10.49 0.35 -30.68
CA ASN A 135 -10.89 0.06 -32.07
C ASN A 135 -10.54 1.22 -33.01
N THR A 136 -9.27 1.27 -33.41
CA THR A 136 -8.73 1.22 -34.79
C THR A 136 -7.29 1.69 -34.74
#